data_AF-A0A433VKJ2-F1
#
_entry.id   AF-A0A433VKJ2-F1
#
_cell.length_a   1.000
_cell.length_b   1.000
_cell.length_c   1.000
_cell.angle_alpha   90.00
_cell.angle_beta   90.00
_cell.angle_gamma   90.00
#
_symmetry.space_group_name_H-M   'P 1'
#
loop_
_entity.id
_entity.type
_entity.pdbx_description
1 polymer ?
#
loop_
_entity_poly.entity_id
_entity_poly.type
_entity_poly.pdbx_seq_one_letter_code
_entity_poly.pdbx_strand_id
1 'polypeptide(L)'
;MNLRSIARGHSLNGVTWDVNFSINNNIYQWKGEFEYEHSNTLVAVITNEEELESRKFIISNEYLSVNSEVIIERNTTEIQFKGNKLPKLSRFTSAINILSEEEDIYPVKEGFNQLVYSDQFKSDYHSLNIMLHSVNKTIDPNSFAVVASHYYSLEKIKESGLPIQIKLALAYRYERDIFKQIKNQFINIFEQVEDVKLEFETDDNLSISTTISQYPFVQIKEKYVDKWIKQNQISAGMFKTLMHISELYLSANNTVILIDEFENSLGVNCIDVLSDLLITDTQLQFILTSHHPYVINKISMEYWKIVTRKGGVVTVKDMKEFNLPKSRHQAFMQLINLDAYREGIAV
;
A
#
# COMPACT_ATOMS: atom_id res chain seq x y z
N MET A 1 1.56 -1.95 11.74
CA MET A 1 0.23 -2.51 12.10
C MET A 1 -0.63 -2.50 10.86
N ASN A 2 -1.18 -3.66 10.45
CA ASN A 2 -2.01 -3.77 9.25
C ASN A 2 -3.48 -3.91 9.65
N LEU A 3 -4.23 -2.79 9.61
CA LEU A 3 -5.64 -2.75 10.04
C LEU A 3 -6.53 -3.63 9.16
N ARG A 4 -6.24 -3.71 7.85
CA ARG A 4 -6.95 -4.61 6.92
C ARG A 4 -6.80 -6.07 7.32
N SER A 5 -5.61 -6.48 7.75
CA SER A 5 -5.34 -7.83 8.23
C SER A 5 -6.14 -8.14 9.50
N ILE A 6 -6.18 -7.22 10.47
CA ILE A 6 -6.98 -7.35 11.69
C ILE A 6 -8.48 -7.45 11.36
N ALA A 7 -8.99 -6.57 10.49
CA ALA A 7 -10.38 -6.57 10.04
C ALA A 7 -10.76 -7.83 9.24
N ARG A 8 -9.77 -8.55 8.68
CA ARG A 8 -9.93 -9.87 8.03
C ARG A 8 -9.80 -11.05 9.00
N GLY A 9 -9.59 -10.79 10.28
CA GLY A 9 -9.58 -11.81 11.32
C GLY A 9 -8.20 -12.33 11.71
N HIS A 10 -7.10 -11.72 11.23
CA HIS A 10 -5.78 -12.01 11.74
C HIS A 10 -5.57 -11.38 13.13
N SER A 11 -4.76 -12.03 13.96
CA SER A 11 -4.46 -11.57 15.31
C SER A 11 -2.98 -11.22 15.47
N LEU A 12 -2.66 -10.26 16.32
CA LEU A 12 -1.30 -9.82 16.62
C LEU A 12 -1.06 -9.84 18.13
N ASN A 13 0.17 -10.12 18.57
CA ASN A 13 0.51 -10.13 20.00
C ASN A 13 0.59 -8.70 20.55
N GLY A 14 -0.15 -8.40 21.62
CA GLY A 14 -0.01 -7.15 22.39
C GLY A 14 -0.28 -5.87 21.59
N VAL A 15 -1.15 -5.94 20.58
CA VAL A 15 -1.53 -4.75 19.78
C VAL A 15 -2.84 -4.17 20.30
N THR A 16 -2.82 -2.87 20.56
CA THR A 16 -4.00 -2.05 20.85
C THR A 16 -4.21 -1.06 19.71
N TRP A 17 -5.46 -0.82 19.33
CA TRP A 17 -5.80 0.17 18.31
C TRP A 17 -7.00 1.03 18.75
N ASP A 18 -6.99 2.28 18.30
CA ASP A 18 -8.10 3.23 18.36
C ASP A 18 -8.02 4.08 17.09
N VAL A 19 -8.92 3.82 16.15
CA VAL A 19 -8.90 4.46 14.83
C VAL A 19 -10.23 5.14 14.56
N ASN A 20 -10.16 6.39 14.11
CA ASN A 20 -11.30 7.16 13.62
C ASN A 20 -11.20 7.27 12.10
N PHE A 21 -12.28 6.97 11.41
CA PHE A 21 -12.34 7.00 9.94
C PHE A 21 -13.75 7.31 9.46
N SER A 22 -13.89 7.68 8.20
CA SER A 22 -15.20 8.00 7.62
C SER A 22 -15.47 7.17 6.38
N ILE A 23 -16.71 6.68 6.24
CA ILE A 23 -17.19 5.96 5.06
C ILE A 23 -18.56 6.51 4.72
N ASN A 24 -18.76 6.98 3.48
CA ASN A 24 -20.05 7.52 3.01
C ASN A 24 -20.68 8.57 3.96
N ASN A 25 -19.87 9.52 4.44
CA ASN A 25 -20.23 10.55 5.43
C ASN A 25 -20.54 10.08 6.86
N ASN A 26 -20.52 8.77 7.13
CA ASN A 26 -20.60 8.24 8.48
C ASN A 26 -19.22 8.25 9.13
N ILE A 27 -19.15 8.66 10.39
CA ILE A 27 -17.92 8.70 11.18
C ILE A 27 -17.88 7.46 12.06
N TYR A 28 -16.84 6.65 11.92
CA TYR A 28 -16.64 5.43 12.69
C TYR A 28 -15.49 5.61 13.66
N GLN A 29 -15.62 4.98 14.82
CA GLN A 29 -14.51 4.75 15.73
C GLN A 29 -14.42 3.26 16.03
N TRP A 30 -13.29 2.65 15.67
CA TRP A 30 -13.00 1.25 15.95
C TRP A 30 -11.83 1.14 16.91
N LYS A 31 -12.06 0.45 18.03
CA LYS A 31 -11.05 0.21 19.05
C LYS A 31 -10.97 -1.27 19.37
N GLY A 32 -9.82 -1.70 19.85
CA GLY A 32 -9.69 -2.99 20.43
C GLY A 32 -8.28 -3.28 20.91
N GLU A 33 -8.14 -4.44 21.52
CA GLU A 33 -6.90 -4.89 22.11
C GLU A 33 -6.80 -6.40 21.98
N PHE A 34 -5.63 -6.86 21.56
CA PHE A 34 -5.24 -8.25 21.68
C PHE A 34 -4.54 -8.50 23.01
N GLU A 35 -4.67 -9.71 23.54
CA GLU A 35 -3.88 -10.14 24.68
C GLU A 35 -2.38 -10.03 24.38
N TYR A 36 -1.61 -9.83 25.45
CA TYR A 36 -0.16 -9.85 25.40
C TYR A 36 0.36 -11.15 26.01
N GLU A 37 0.99 -11.98 25.19
CA GLU A 37 1.70 -13.18 25.64
C GLU A 37 3.21 -12.88 25.68
N HIS A 38 3.79 -12.85 26.89
CA HIS A 38 5.22 -12.66 27.08
C HIS A 38 5.97 -13.97 26.79
N SER A 39 6.50 -14.13 25.58
CA SER A 39 7.34 -15.29 25.25
C SER A 39 8.79 -15.05 25.68
N ASN A 40 9.26 -15.71 26.74
CA ASN A 40 10.68 -15.75 27.13
C ASN A 40 11.56 -16.57 26.16
N THR A 41 10.96 -17.19 25.15
CA THR A 41 11.69 -17.92 24.11
C THR A 41 12.18 -16.92 23.07
N LEU A 42 13.50 -16.74 23.01
CA LEU A 42 14.17 -16.05 21.91
C LEU A 42 13.51 -16.45 20.57
N VAL A 43 12.97 -15.46 19.86
CA VAL A 43 12.47 -15.53 18.47
C VAL A 43 13.55 -16.00 17.47
N ALA A 44 14.75 -16.37 17.96
CA ALA A 44 15.95 -16.66 17.20
C ALA A 44 15.99 -18.04 16.51
N VAL A 45 14.98 -18.91 16.63
CA VAL A 45 14.91 -20.17 15.86
C VAL A 45 13.47 -20.51 15.50
N ILE A 46 12.76 -19.62 14.82
CA ILE A 46 11.59 -20.00 14.02
C ILE A 46 12.01 -19.78 12.57
N THR A 47 12.45 -20.85 11.92
CA THR A 47 12.89 -20.85 10.52
C THR A 47 11.73 -20.90 9.52
N ASN A 48 10.49 -21.03 10.01
CA ASN A 48 9.28 -21.14 9.18
C ASN A 48 8.27 -20.04 9.53
N GLU A 49 8.04 -19.11 8.60
CA GLU A 49 7.02 -18.04 8.72
C GLU A 49 5.61 -18.59 8.96
N GLU A 50 5.32 -19.82 8.50
CA GLU A 50 4.04 -20.52 8.69
C GLU A 50 3.69 -20.80 10.17
N GLU A 51 4.67 -21.05 11.05
CA GLU A 51 4.39 -21.29 12.48
C GLU A 51 4.03 -20.00 13.22
N LEU A 52 4.57 -18.85 12.79
CA LEU A 52 4.26 -17.55 13.38
C LEU A 52 2.84 -17.08 13.02
N GLU A 53 2.38 -17.38 11.80
CA GLU A 53 1.00 -17.09 11.36
C GLU A 53 -0.05 -17.97 12.05
N SER A 54 0.34 -19.13 12.59
CA SER A 54 -0.58 -20.08 13.23
C SER A 54 -1.02 -19.67 14.64
N ARG A 55 -0.24 -18.82 15.32
CA ARG A 55 -0.49 -18.46 16.73
C ARG A 55 -1.57 -17.37 16.81
N LYS A 56 -2.69 -17.70 17.45
CA LYS A 56 -3.84 -16.81 17.57
C LYS A 56 -3.91 -16.15 18.94
N PHE A 57 -4.05 -14.84 18.95
CA PHE A 57 -4.16 -14.02 20.16
C PHE A 57 -5.63 -13.66 20.43
N ILE A 58 -6.07 -13.80 21.68
CA ILE A 58 -7.42 -13.45 22.11
C ILE A 58 -7.63 -11.94 21.98
N ILE A 59 -8.78 -11.53 21.45
CA ILE A 59 -9.25 -10.15 21.52
C ILE A 59 -9.86 -9.93 22.90
N SER A 60 -9.20 -9.12 23.74
CA SER A 60 -9.63 -8.82 25.10
C SER A 60 -10.80 -7.84 25.13
N ASN A 61 -10.78 -6.85 24.23
CA ASN A 61 -11.83 -5.86 24.03
C ASN A 61 -11.93 -5.49 22.55
N GLU A 62 -13.14 -5.22 22.08
CA GLU A 62 -13.38 -4.64 20.76
C GLU A 62 -14.65 -3.79 20.79
N TYR A 63 -14.57 -2.62 20.17
CA TYR A 63 -15.61 -1.62 20.19
C TYR A 63 -15.72 -0.98 18.80
N LEU A 64 -16.93 -0.89 18.27
CA LEU A 64 -17.22 -0.13 17.05
C LEU A 64 -18.41 0.78 17.29
N SER A 65 -18.24 2.05 16.95
CA SER A 65 -19.35 3.02 16.89
C SER A 65 -19.44 3.67 15.52
N VAL A 66 -20.65 4.11 15.17
CA VAL A 66 -20.94 4.98 14.02
C VAL A 66 -21.68 6.22 14.50
N ASN A 67 -21.24 7.41 14.13
CA ASN A 67 -21.86 8.68 14.51
C ASN A 67 -22.15 8.78 16.03
N SER A 68 -21.22 8.26 16.85
CA SER A 68 -21.32 8.14 18.31
C SER A 68 -22.34 7.11 18.85
N GLU A 69 -23.01 6.35 17.99
CA GLU A 69 -23.84 5.20 18.37
C GLU A 69 -23.04 3.90 18.35
N VAL A 70 -23.15 3.11 19.41
CA VAL A 70 -22.41 1.85 19.55
C VAL A 70 -23.08 0.76 18.72
N ILE A 71 -22.31 0.13 17.83
CA ILE A 71 -22.77 -1.02 17.03
C ILE A 71 -22.21 -2.31 17.61
N ILE A 72 -20.92 -2.35 17.97
CA ILE A 72 -20.28 -3.55 18.53
C ILE A 72 -19.68 -3.18 19.88
N GLU A 73 -19.95 -4.03 20.87
CA GLU A 73 -19.23 -4.08 22.14
C GLU A 73 -18.85 -5.53 22.44
N ARG A 74 -17.58 -5.75 22.77
CA ARG A 74 -17.08 -7.08 23.07
C ARG A 74 -16.07 -7.04 24.20
N ASN A 75 -16.15 -8.02 25.08
CA ASN A 75 -15.11 -8.35 26.04
C ASN A 75 -14.71 -9.83 25.91
N THR A 76 -13.91 -10.33 26.85
CA THR A 76 -13.41 -11.72 26.85
C THR A 76 -14.50 -12.79 26.98
N THR A 77 -15.71 -12.41 27.42
CA THR A 77 -16.81 -13.33 27.75
C THR A 77 -18.04 -13.17 26.87
N GLU A 78 -18.31 -11.97 26.37
CA GLU A 78 -19.50 -11.65 25.59
C GLU A 78 -19.22 -10.70 24.43
N ILE A 79 -20.09 -10.78 23.43
CA ILE A 79 -20.17 -9.85 22.31
C ILE A 79 -21.61 -9.42 22.14
N GLN A 80 -21.81 -8.13 21.95
CA GLN A 80 -23.08 -7.47 21.72
C GLN A 80 -23.04 -6.78 20.36
N PHE A 81 -24.14 -6.92 19.60
CA PHE A 81 -24.36 -6.23 18.34
C PHE A 81 -25.66 -5.44 18.43
N LYS A 82 -25.57 -4.11 18.30
CA LYS A 82 -26.69 -3.17 18.51
C LYS A 82 -27.43 -3.39 19.83
N GLY A 83 -26.67 -3.62 20.90
CA GLY A 83 -27.18 -3.89 22.26
C GLY A 83 -27.74 -5.31 22.46
N ASN A 84 -27.81 -6.16 21.43
CA ASN A 84 -28.25 -7.55 21.56
C ASN A 84 -27.06 -8.48 21.80
N LYS A 85 -27.12 -9.28 22.85
CA LYS A 85 -26.10 -10.28 23.16
C LYS A 85 -26.12 -11.39 22.11
N LEU A 86 -24.97 -11.65 21.49
CA LEU A 86 -24.82 -12.70 20.49
C LEU A 86 -24.40 -14.04 21.14
N PRO A 87 -24.59 -15.17 20.43
CA PRO A 87 -24.04 -16.46 20.81
C PRO A 87 -22.50 -16.44 20.93
N LYS A 88 -21.91 -17.53 21.43
CA LYS A 88 -20.46 -17.64 21.57
C LYS A 88 -19.79 -17.65 20.18
N LEU A 89 -19.09 -16.58 19.85
CA LEU A 89 -18.31 -16.42 18.63
C LEU A 89 -16.81 -16.62 18.86
N SER A 90 -16.02 -16.62 17.78
CA SER A 90 -14.56 -16.78 17.85
C SER A 90 -13.92 -15.68 18.69
N ARG A 91 -13.17 -16.08 19.73
CA ARG A 91 -12.45 -15.14 20.60
C ARG A 91 -11.17 -14.54 19.97
N PHE A 92 -10.76 -15.04 18.81
CA PHE A 92 -9.50 -14.69 18.14
C PHE A 92 -9.68 -13.83 16.88
N THR A 93 -10.93 -13.65 16.46
CA THR A 93 -11.29 -13.03 15.18
C THR A 93 -12.08 -11.77 15.46
N SER A 94 -11.77 -10.67 14.79
CA SER A 94 -12.50 -9.40 14.93
C SER A 94 -13.99 -9.57 14.62
N ALA A 95 -14.82 -8.85 15.37
CA ALA A 95 -16.26 -8.75 15.15
C ALA A 95 -16.58 -8.18 13.76
N ILE A 96 -15.74 -7.29 13.21
CA ILE A 96 -15.88 -6.80 11.83
C ILE A 96 -15.83 -7.95 10.82
N ASN A 97 -14.93 -8.91 11.03
CA ASN A 97 -14.82 -10.07 10.15
C ASN A 97 -16.00 -11.03 10.34
N ILE A 98 -16.36 -11.31 11.60
CA ILE A 98 -17.42 -12.28 11.93
C ILE A 98 -18.78 -11.81 11.43
N LEU A 99 -19.10 -10.53 11.63
CA LEU A 99 -20.38 -9.91 11.28
C LEU A 99 -20.34 -9.25 9.90
N SER A 100 -19.45 -9.69 9.03
CA SER A 100 -19.15 -8.97 7.79
C SER A 100 -20.26 -8.93 6.75
N GLU A 101 -21.28 -9.76 6.90
CA GLU A 101 -22.47 -9.79 6.06
C GLU A 101 -23.60 -8.89 6.61
N GLU A 102 -23.47 -8.37 7.83
CA GLU A 102 -24.43 -7.43 8.40
C GLU A 102 -24.33 -6.07 7.71
N GLU A 103 -25.47 -5.45 7.39
CA GLU A 103 -25.54 -4.20 6.63
C GLU A 103 -24.73 -3.05 7.29
N ASP A 104 -24.66 -3.01 8.62
CA ASP A 104 -23.94 -1.96 9.34
C ASP A 104 -22.41 -2.17 9.39
N ILE A 105 -21.96 -3.39 9.15
CA ILE A 105 -20.56 -3.80 9.26
C ILE A 105 -19.92 -3.96 7.88
N TYR A 106 -20.71 -4.38 6.89
CA TYR A 106 -20.26 -4.57 5.52
C TYR A 106 -19.49 -3.35 4.97
N PRO A 107 -19.99 -2.09 5.10
CA PRO A 107 -19.24 -0.91 4.65
C PRO A 107 -17.87 -0.77 5.31
N VAL A 108 -17.76 -1.12 6.60
CA VAL A 108 -16.50 -1.02 7.35
C VAL A 108 -15.48 -2.04 6.84
N LYS A 109 -15.90 -3.29 6.63
CA LYS A 109 -15.03 -4.31 6.03
C LYS A 109 -14.57 -3.90 4.64
N GLU A 110 -15.49 -3.41 3.80
CA GLU A 110 -15.15 -2.96 2.46
C GLU A 110 -14.21 -1.75 2.47
N GLY A 111 -14.42 -0.80 3.39
CA GLY A 111 -13.50 0.31 3.60
C GLY A 111 -12.08 -0.15 3.94
N PHE A 112 -11.91 -1.11 4.86
CA PHE A 112 -10.60 -1.68 5.16
C PHE A 112 -10.03 -2.50 3.99
N ASN A 113 -10.88 -3.14 3.17
CA ASN A 113 -10.43 -3.91 2.01
C ASN A 113 -9.82 -3.03 0.90
N GLN A 114 -10.14 -1.74 0.87
CA GLN A 114 -9.56 -0.76 -0.05
C GLN A 114 -8.11 -0.38 0.29
N LEU A 115 -7.62 -0.71 1.49
CA LEU A 115 -6.23 -0.45 1.88
C LEU A 115 -5.27 -1.36 1.11
N VAL A 116 -4.39 -0.76 0.31
CA VAL A 116 -3.33 -1.45 -0.43
C VAL A 116 -1.98 -1.16 0.23
N TYR A 117 -1.20 -2.20 0.50
CA TYR A 117 0.15 -2.11 1.07
C TYR A 117 1.14 -2.53 -0.02
N SER A 118 1.91 -1.57 -0.55
CA SER A 118 2.82 -1.75 -1.71
C SER A 118 4.26 -2.08 -1.31
N ASP A 119 4.51 -2.36 -0.03
CA ASP A 119 5.77 -2.72 0.62
C ASP A 119 6.47 -3.95 -0.01
N GLN A 120 5.81 -4.60 -0.97
CA GLN A 120 6.02 -5.96 -1.46
C GLN A 120 6.71 -6.06 -2.82
N PHE A 121 7.51 -5.06 -3.24
CA PHE A 121 8.41 -5.22 -4.39
C PHE A 121 9.58 -6.19 -4.13
N LYS A 122 9.52 -6.98 -3.04
CA LYS A 122 10.49 -8.03 -2.72
C LYS A 122 9.97 -9.36 -3.27
N SER A 123 10.50 -9.69 -4.44
CA SER A 123 10.33 -10.92 -5.23
C SER A 123 9.16 -10.92 -6.22
N ASP A 124 9.54 -11.12 -7.49
CA ASP A 124 8.65 -11.38 -8.62
C ASP A 124 7.70 -12.58 -8.38
N TYR A 125 7.97 -13.41 -7.37
CA TYR A 125 7.19 -14.59 -7.00
C TYR A 125 6.18 -14.36 -5.86
N HIS A 126 6.37 -13.36 -4.99
CA HIS A 126 5.43 -13.10 -3.89
C HIS A 126 4.15 -12.41 -4.36
N SER A 127 4.24 -11.52 -5.35
CA SER A 127 3.09 -10.90 -6.02
C SER A 127 2.17 -11.95 -6.66
N LEU A 128 2.79 -12.99 -7.24
CA LEU A 128 2.11 -14.14 -7.83
C LEU A 128 1.41 -15.00 -6.76
N ASN A 129 2.04 -15.22 -5.60
CA ASN A 129 1.41 -15.91 -4.46
C ASN A 129 0.20 -15.15 -3.92
N ILE A 130 0.25 -13.81 -3.86
CA ILE A 130 -0.90 -12.99 -3.43
C ILE A 130 -2.05 -13.07 -4.44
N MET A 131 -1.75 -13.10 -5.74
CA MET A 131 -2.75 -13.33 -6.79
C MET A 131 -3.42 -14.72 -6.62
N LEU A 132 -2.62 -15.76 -6.39
CA LEU A 132 -3.10 -17.14 -6.18
C LEU A 132 -4.02 -17.29 -4.96
N HIS A 133 -3.88 -16.43 -3.95
CA HIS A 133 -4.69 -16.46 -2.73
C HIS A 133 -5.91 -15.52 -2.78
N SER A 134 -5.84 -14.44 -3.56
CA SER A 134 -6.91 -13.43 -3.66
C SER A 134 -7.95 -13.75 -4.73
N VAL A 135 -7.60 -14.55 -5.73
CA VAL A 135 -8.55 -15.16 -6.64
C VAL A 135 -9.01 -16.47 -6.00
N ASN A 136 -10.32 -16.59 -5.70
CA ASN A 136 -10.92 -17.83 -5.20
C ASN A 136 -10.33 -19.05 -5.92
N LYS A 137 -10.16 -20.18 -5.21
CA LYS A 137 -9.60 -21.48 -5.66
C LYS A 137 -10.25 -22.11 -6.92
N THR A 138 -11.05 -21.38 -7.67
CA THR A 138 -11.87 -21.80 -8.81
C THR A 138 -11.56 -21.04 -10.10
N ILE A 139 -10.33 -20.57 -10.37
CA ILE A 139 -9.99 -20.09 -11.72
C ILE A 139 -8.61 -20.56 -12.23
N ASP A 140 -8.65 -21.58 -13.08
CA ASP A 140 -7.71 -21.91 -14.16
C ASP A 140 -8.60 -22.44 -15.31
N PRO A 141 -8.48 -22.02 -16.59
CA PRO A 141 -7.29 -22.12 -17.45
C PRO A 141 -7.03 -20.93 -18.40
N ASN A 142 -7.42 -19.71 -18.02
CA ASN A 142 -7.34 -18.48 -18.84
C ASN A 142 -7.24 -17.21 -17.97
N SER A 143 -6.55 -17.27 -16.83
CA SER A 143 -6.64 -16.29 -15.72
C SER A 143 -6.54 -14.82 -16.17
N PHE A 144 -5.51 -14.43 -16.94
CA PHE A 144 -5.40 -13.07 -17.44
C PHE A 144 -6.46 -12.74 -18.51
N ALA A 145 -6.79 -13.67 -19.41
CA ALA A 145 -7.80 -13.42 -20.45
C ALA A 145 -9.21 -13.20 -19.87
N VAL A 146 -9.53 -13.91 -18.79
CA VAL A 146 -10.76 -13.73 -18.01
C VAL A 146 -10.75 -12.41 -17.26
N VAL A 147 -9.65 -12.04 -16.61
CA VAL A 147 -9.51 -10.72 -15.99
C VAL A 147 -9.68 -9.63 -17.05
N ALA A 148 -8.95 -9.74 -18.17
CA ALA A 148 -8.97 -8.81 -19.28
C ALA A 148 -10.36 -8.59 -19.90
N SER A 149 -11.23 -9.61 -19.91
CA SER A 149 -12.60 -9.45 -20.43
C SER A 149 -13.50 -8.59 -19.54
N HIS A 150 -13.17 -8.43 -18.25
CA HIS A 150 -13.94 -7.62 -17.31
C HIS A 150 -13.43 -6.17 -17.20
N TYR A 151 -12.16 -5.91 -17.55
CA TYR A 151 -11.46 -4.64 -17.36
C TYR A 151 -10.95 -4.06 -18.69
N TYR A 152 -11.88 -3.64 -19.55
CA TYR A 152 -11.58 -3.12 -20.89
C TYR A 152 -11.59 -1.59 -21.00
N SER A 153 -11.84 -0.87 -19.90
CA SER A 153 -11.79 0.60 -19.85
C SER A 153 -10.87 1.09 -18.73
N LEU A 154 -10.28 2.28 -18.93
CA LEU A 154 -9.40 2.92 -17.95
C LEU A 154 -10.04 3.04 -16.57
N GLU A 155 -11.30 3.46 -16.49
CA GLU A 155 -12.03 3.61 -15.23
C GLU A 155 -12.12 2.27 -14.48
N LYS A 156 -12.50 1.20 -15.16
CA LYS A 156 -12.57 -0.14 -14.56
C LYS A 156 -11.19 -0.63 -14.12
N ILE A 157 -10.15 -0.38 -14.91
CA ILE A 157 -8.77 -0.74 -14.54
C ILE A 157 -8.37 0.01 -13.26
N LYS A 158 -8.65 1.32 -13.21
CA LYS A 158 -8.34 2.20 -12.07
C LYS A 158 -9.05 1.77 -10.78
N GLU A 159 -10.35 1.54 -10.86
CA GLU A 159 -11.20 1.14 -9.72
C GLU A 159 -10.96 -0.30 -9.25
N SER A 160 -10.30 -1.13 -10.05
CA SER A 160 -10.03 -2.51 -9.66
C SER A 160 -9.06 -2.61 -8.48
N GLY A 161 -9.26 -3.63 -7.63
CA GLY A 161 -8.30 -4.02 -6.58
C GLY A 161 -7.12 -4.85 -7.10
N LEU A 162 -6.85 -4.83 -8.40
CA LEU A 162 -5.81 -5.65 -9.03
C LEU A 162 -4.40 -5.14 -8.69
N PRO A 163 -3.38 -6.03 -8.64
CA PRO A 163 -1.99 -5.62 -8.52
C PRO A 163 -1.59 -4.66 -9.64
N ILE A 164 -0.73 -3.68 -9.33
CA ILE A 164 -0.40 -2.61 -10.27
C ILE A 164 0.22 -3.13 -11.58
N GLN A 165 1.04 -4.17 -11.53
CA GLN A 165 1.62 -4.80 -12.72
C GLN A 165 0.53 -5.40 -13.64
N ILE A 166 -0.55 -5.95 -13.06
CA ILE A 166 -1.69 -6.44 -13.83
C ILE A 166 -2.44 -5.27 -14.46
N LYS A 167 -2.66 -4.18 -13.71
CA LYS A 167 -3.25 -2.94 -14.27
C LYS A 167 -2.42 -2.40 -15.43
N LEU A 168 -1.09 -2.41 -15.30
CA LEU A 168 -0.17 -1.99 -16.36
C LEU A 168 -0.29 -2.87 -17.60
N ALA A 169 -0.44 -4.19 -17.44
CA ALA A 169 -0.66 -5.11 -18.55
C ALA A 169 -2.01 -4.89 -19.25
N LEU A 170 -3.06 -4.61 -18.48
CA LEU A 170 -4.37 -4.23 -19.02
C LEU A 170 -4.27 -2.91 -19.80
N ALA A 171 -3.55 -1.93 -19.26
CA ALA A 171 -3.33 -0.66 -19.95
C ALA A 171 -2.53 -0.85 -21.26
N TYR A 172 -1.46 -1.67 -21.24
CA TYR A 172 -0.71 -2.04 -22.44
C TYR A 172 -1.60 -2.64 -23.54
N ARG A 173 -2.58 -3.47 -23.15
CA ARG A 173 -3.45 -4.18 -24.09
C ARG A 173 -4.63 -3.34 -24.58
N TYR A 174 -5.28 -2.60 -23.70
CA TYR A 174 -6.58 -1.96 -23.95
C TYR A 174 -6.53 -0.42 -23.91
N GLU A 175 -5.65 0.18 -23.11
CA GLU A 175 -5.54 1.63 -22.91
C GLU A 175 -4.18 2.16 -23.40
N ARG A 176 -3.91 1.98 -24.70
CA ARG A 176 -2.60 2.22 -25.31
C ARG A 176 -2.07 3.64 -25.11
N ASP A 177 -2.94 4.63 -25.09
CA ASP A 177 -2.54 6.03 -24.89
C ASP A 177 -2.04 6.29 -23.47
N ILE A 178 -2.68 5.69 -22.46
CA ILE A 178 -2.22 5.74 -21.07
C ILE A 178 -0.92 4.97 -20.91
N PHE A 179 -0.83 3.77 -21.47
CA PHE A 179 0.41 3.01 -21.45
C PHE A 179 1.57 3.78 -22.11
N LYS A 180 1.32 4.46 -23.24
CA LYS A 180 2.31 5.29 -23.91
C LYS A 180 2.78 6.44 -23.02
N GLN A 181 1.89 7.07 -22.26
CA GLN A 181 2.28 8.12 -21.30
C GLN A 181 3.18 7.56 -20.20
N ILE A 182 2.80 6.44 -19.58
CA ILE A 182 3.61 5.74 -18.57
C ILE A 182 4.99 5.39 -19.13
N LYS A 183 5.02 4.78 -20.32
CA LYS A 183 6.25 4.39 -21.02
C LYS A 183 7.14 5.59 -21.29
N ASN A 184 6.60 6.69 -21.78
CA ASN A 184 7.37 7.90 -22.08
C ASN A 184 7.97 8.50 -20.80
N GLN A 185 7.23 8.54 -19.69
CA GLN A 185 7.79 8.99 -18.41
C GLN A 185 8.95 8.11 -17.96
N PHE A 186 8.80 6.79 -18.11
CA PHE A 186 9.86 5.84 -17.76
C PHE A 186 11.12 6.03 -18.62
N ILE A 187 10.96 6.19 -19.94
CA ILE A 187 12.07 6.45 -20.88
C ILE A 187 12.73 7.81 -20.60
N ASN A 188 11.97 8.82 -20.22
CA ASN A 188 12.52 10.14 -19.84
C ASN A 188 13.40 10.05 -18.58
N ILE A 189 13.07 9.17 -17.64
CA ILE A 189 13.89 8.94 -16.44
C ILE A 189 15.13 8.10 -16.77
N PHE A 190 14.96 7.08 -17.61
CA PHE A 190 16.03 6.15 -18.00
C PHE A 190 16.31 6.27 -19.49
N GLU A 191 17.06 7.30 -19.87
CA GLU A 191 17.35 7.62 -21.29
C GLU A 191 18.03 6.47 -22.06
N GLN A 192 18.65 5.51 -21.37
CA GLN A 192 19.20 4.30 -21.99
C GLN A 192 18.13 3.34 -22.51
N VAL A 193 16.90 3.41 -22.00
CA VAL A 193 15.76 2.61 -22.43
C VAL A 193 15.11 3.25 -23.64
N GLU A 194 14.81 2.47 -24.68
CA GLU A 194 14.12 2.92 -25.89
C GLU A 194 12.68 2.38 -25.99
N ASP A 195 12.38 1.25 -25.33
CA ASP A 195 11.03 0.69 -25.34
C ASP A 195 10.73 -0.18 -24.11
N VAL A 196 9.44 -0.35 -23.82
CA VAL A 196 8.90 -1.14 -22.70
C VAL A 196 7.68 -1.91 -23.20
N LYS A 197 7.60 -3.19 -22.85
CA LYS A 197 6.43 -4.03 -23.16
C LYS A 197 6.11 -4.99 -22.03
N LEU A 198 4.90 -5.56 -22.07
CA LEU A 198 4.46 -6.62 -21.17
C LEU A 198 4.15 -7.87 -21.98
N GLU A 199 4.77 -8.99 -21.61
CA GLU A 199 4.66 -10.28 -22.30
C GLU A 199 4.43 -11.40 -21.30
N PHE A 200 3.78 -12.46 -21.76
CA PHE A 200 3.59 -13.68 -20.97
C PHE A 200 4.77 -14.62 -21.23
N GLU A 201 5.37 -15.19 -20.18
CA GLU A 201 6.50 -16.09 -20.37
C GLU A 201 5.99 -17.46 -20.85
N THR A 202 6.30 -17.80 -22.10
CA THR A 202 5.93 -19.05 -22.76
C THR A 202 7.14 -19.99 -22.89
N ASP A 203 7.99 -20.07 -21.85
CA ASP A 203 9.20 -20.89 -21.92
C ASP A 203 8.87 -22.36 -21.64
N ASP A 204 8.73 -23.16 -22.70
CA ASP A 204 8.39 -24.60 -22.66
C ASP A 204 9.44 -25.46 -21.91
N ASN A 205 10.67 -24.94 -21.71
CA ASN A 205 11.77 -25.69 -21.09
C ASN A 205 11.89 -25.53 -19.58
N LEU A 206 11.16 -24.58 -19.02
CA LEU A 206 11.17 -24.32 -17.59
C LEU A 206 9.88 -24.97 -17.07
N SER A 207 9.99 -25.91 -16.14
CA SER A 207 8.87 -26.64 -15.51
C SER A 207 8.02 -25.72 -14.63
N ILE A 208 7.62 -24.58 -15.18
CA ILE A 208 6.87 -23.56 -14.48
C ILE A 208 5.42 -24.00 -14.54
N SER A 209 4.76 -24.03 -13.38
CA SER A 209 3.34 -24.29 -13.28
C SER A 209 2.55 -23.45 -14.30
N THR A 210 1.53 -24.05 -14.92
CA THR A 210 0.61 -23.46 -15.91
C THR A 210 0.04 -22.09 -15.51
N THR A 211 0.08 -21.77 -14.23
CA THR A 211 -0.38 -20.49 -13.67
C THR A 211 0.63 -19.35 -13.84
N ILE A 212 1.93 -19.62 -13.88
CA ILE A 212 2.97 -18.58 -14.02
C ILE A 212 3.12 -18.13 -15.47
N SER A 213 2.86 -19.03 -16.43
CA SER A 213 2.85 -18.70 -17.87
C SER A 213 1.72 -17.72 -18.25
N GLN A 214 0.80 -17.43 -17.32
CA GLN A 214 -0.31 -16.50 -17.50
C GLN A 214 -0.08 -15.15 -16.79
N TYR A 215 1.08 -14.95 -16.15
CA TYR A 215 1.45 -13.68 -15.52
C TYR A 215 2.17 -12.76 -16.52
N PRO A 216 1.77 -11.48 -16.65
CA PRO A 216 2.43 -10.56 -17.57
C PRO A 216 3.75 -10.04 -16.96
N PHE A 217 4.88 -10.35 -17.57
CA PHE A 217 6.20 -9.87 -17.18
C PHE A 217 6.61 -8.64 -17.96
N VAL A 218 7.26 -7.70 -17.28
CA VAL A 218 7.84 -6.52 -17.90
C VAL A 218 9.11 -6.90 -18.66
N GLN A 219 9.26 -6.36 -19.87
CA GLN A 219 10.51 -6.38 -20.61
C GLN A 219 10.87 -4.97 -21.05
N ILE A 220 12.17 -4.66 -21.00
CA ILE A 220 12.70 -3.38 -21.46
C ILE A 220 13.70 -3.60 -22.59
N LYS A 221 13.77 -2.63 -23.49
CA LYS A 221 14.74 -2.58 -24.57
C LYS A 221 15.67 -1.40 -24.31
N GLU A 222 16.96 -1.67 -24.25
CA GLU A 222 17.97 -0.63 -24.11
C GLU A 222 18.65 -0.34 -25.45
N LYS A 223 19.09 0.92 -25.62
CA LYS A 223 19.86 1.37 -26.77
C LYS A 223 21.10 0.50 -26.92
N TYR A 224 21.38 0.08 -28.15
CA TYR A 224 22.54 -0.76 -28.49
C TYR A 224 22.55 -2.18 -27.91
N VAL A 225 21.44 -2.63 -27.29
CA VAL A 225 21.29 -4.00 -26.81
C VAL A 225 20.31 -4.74 -27.71
N ASP A 226 20.77 -5.75 -28.47
CA ASP A 226 19.93 -6.45 -29.46
C ASP A 226 18.77 -7.24 -28.83
N LYS A 227 18.92 -7.70 -27.59
CA LYS A 227 17.93 -8.52 -26.90
C LYS A 227 17.06 -7.68 -25.95
N TRP A 228 15.83 -8.13 -25.72
CA TRP A 228 14.99 -7.61 -24.66
C TRP A 228 15.51 -8.10 -23.31
N ILE A 229 15.59 -7.20 -22.34
CA ILE A 229 15.97 -7.50 -20.95
C ILE A 229 14.71 -7.98 -20.23
N LYS A 230 14.78 -9.21 -19.70
CA LYS A 230 13.67 -9.83 -18.94
C LYS A 230 13.52 -9.17 -17.56
N GLN A 231 12.31 -9.23 -16.98
CA GLN A 231 12.00 -8.62 -15.67
C GLN A 231 13.02 -8.94 -14.58
N ASN A 232 13.41 -10.22 -14.44
CA ASN A 232 14.39 -10.68 -13.45
C ASN A 232 15.82 -10.13 -13.66
N GLN A 233 16.08 -9.49 -14.80
CA GLN A 233 17.34 -8.82 -15.15
C GLN A 233 17.23 -7.29 -15.08
N ILE A 234 16.02 -6.74 -14.88
CA ILE A 234 15.82 -5.31 -14.66
C ILE A 234 16.26 -4.97 -13.25
N SER A 235 16.97 -3.85 -13.07
CA SER A 235 17.35 -3.41 -11.73
C SER A 235 16.10 -3.13 -10.88
N ALA A 236 16.15 -3.47 -9.59
CA ALA A 236 15.03 -3.27 -8.68
C ALA A 236 14.55 -1.81 -8.64
N GLY A 237 15.48 -0.84 -8.76
CA GLY A 237 15.14 0.58 -8.81
C GLY A 237 14.35 0.97 -10.07
N MET A 238 14.75 0.46 -11.24
CA MET A 238 14.00 0.67 -12.49
C MET A 238 12.62 0.05 -12.43
N PHE A 239 12.53 -1.20 -11.98
CA PHE A 239 11.24 -1.89 -11.87
C PHE A 239 10.29 -1.15 -10.91
N LYS A 240 10.76 -0.81 -9.71
CA LYS A 240 9.98 0.00 -8.74
C LYS A 240 9.53 1.33 -9.33
N THR A 241 10.42 2.02 -10.05
CA THR A 241 10.10 3.30 -10.70
C THR A 241 8.97 3.12 -11.71
N LEU A 242 9.00 2.08 -12.56
CA LEU A 242 7.91 1.80 -13.49
C LEU A 242 6.59 1.52 -12.75
N MET A 243 6.64 0.78 -11.64
CA MET A 243 5.45 0.51 -10.83
C MET A 243 4.90 1.79 -10.20
N HIS A 244 5.74 2.67 -9.64
CA HIS A 244 5.31 3.95 -9.08
C HIS A 244 4.70 4.86 -10.14
N ILE A 245 5.32 5.00 -11.31
CA ILE A 245 4.72 5.74 -12.43
C ILE A 245 3.36 5.12 -12.78
N SER A 246 3.28 3.78 -12.84
CA SER A 246 2.02 3.11 -13.13
C SER A 246 0.95 3.42 -12.07
N GLU A 247 1.30 3.46 -10.78
CA GLU A 247 0.38 3.84 -9.69
C GLU A 247 -0.19 5.24 -9.88
N LEU A 248 0.62 6.21 -10.31
CA LEU A 248 0.15 7.56 -10.60
C LEU A 248 -0.91 7.58 -11.71
N TYR A 249 -0.73 6.80 -12.77
CA TYR A 249 -1.66 6.82 -13.92
C TYR A 249 -2.85 5.87 -13.76
N LEU A 250 -2.73 4.81 -12.96
CA LEU A 250 -3.68 3.69 -12.88
C LEU A 250 -4.33 3.53 -11.50
N SER A 251 -4.12 4.46 -10.57
CA SER A 251 -4.91 4.55 -9.34
C SER A 251 -6.29 5.13 -9.61
N ALA A 252 -7.27 4.73 -8.79
CA ALA A 252 -8.59 5.33 -8.79
C ALA A 252 -8.52 6.82 -8.43
N ASN A 253 -9.46 7.60 -8.94
CA ASN A 253 -9.54 9.00 -8.57
C ASN A 253 -9.83 9.13 -7.06
N ASN A 254 -9.31 10.19 -6.45
CA ASN A 254 -9.34 10.45 -5.01
C ASN A 254 -8.61 9.40 -4.15
N THR A 255 -7.70 8.61 -4.74
CA THR A 255 -6.86 7.70 -3.96
C THR A 255 -5.88 8.50 -3.10
N VAL A 256 -5.73 8.09 -1.85
CA VAL A 256 -4.69 8.58 -0.95
C VAL A 256 -3.49 7.65 -1.02
N ILE A 257 -2.33 8.18 -1.41
CA ILE A 257 -1.07 7.45 -1.51
C ILE A 257 -0.16 7.89 -0.37
N LEU A 258 0.24 6.92 0.45
CA LEU A 258 1.15 7.12 1.59
C LEU A 258 2.52 6.57 1.21
N ILE A 259 3.57 7.41 1.27
CA ILE A 259 4.94 6.99 0.96
C ILE A 259 5.84 7.36 2.12
N ASP A 260 6.39 6.37 2.80
CA ASP A 260 7.43 6.59 3.79
C ASP A 260 8.79 6.64 3.09
N GLU A 261 9.59 7.64 3.44
CA GLU A 261 10.91 7.95 2.90
C GLU A 261 10.90 7.94 1.36
N PHE A 262 10.23 8.92 0.75
CA PHE A 262 9.99 8.96 -0.69
C PHE A 262 11.25 8.74 -1.55
N GLU A 263 12.39 9.30 -1.13
CA GLU A 263 13.70 9.14 -1.76
C GLU A 263 14.28 7.72 -1.66
N ASN A 264 13.86 6.93 -0.66
CA ASN A 264 14.41 5.61 -0.45
C ASN A 264 13.88 4.65 -1.52
N SER A 265 14.82 3.97 -2.19
CA SER A 265 14.59 3.12 -3.37
C SER A 265 14.42 3.85 -4.71
N LEU A 266 14.51 5.17 -4.76
CA LEU A 266 14.52 5.94 -6.01
C LEU A 266 15.93 6.45 -6.32
N GLY A 267 16.40 6.26 -7.56
CA GLY A 267 17.64 6.90 -8.00
C GLY A 267 17.48 8.42 -8.03
N VAL A 268 18.57 9.19 -7.94
CA VAL A 268 18.53 10.67 -7.94
C VAL A 268 17.73 11.26 -9.11
N ASN A 269 17.81 10.66 -10.30
CA ASN A 269 17.05 11.10 -11.47
C ASN A 269 15.54 10.79 -11.40
N CYS A 270 15.14 9.81 -10.58
CA CYS A 270 13.74 9.41 -10.41
C CYS A 270 13.00 10.40 -9.51
N ILE A 271 13.69 10.96 -8.52
CA ILE A 271 13.12 11.91 -7.56
C ILE A 271 12.56 13.13 -8.29
N ASP A 272 13.28 13.66 -9.27
CA ASP A 272 12.89 14.87 -9.99
C ASP A 272 11.59 14.69 -10.77
N VAL A 273 11.54 13.67 -11.63
CA VAL A 273 10.38 13.40 -12.50
C VAL A 273 9.17 12.96 -11.68
N LEU A 274 9.36 12.09 -10.69
CA LEU A 274 8.25 11.67 -9.84
C LEU A 274 7.72 12.84 -9.02
N SER A 275 8.58 13.68 -8.44
CA SER A 275 8.13 14.88 -7.71
C SER A 275 7.33 15.83 -8.59
N ASP A 276 7.71 16.00 -9.85
CA ASP A 276 6.96 16.85 -10.78
C ASP A 276 5.59 16.22 -11.11
N LEU A 277 5.53 14.89 -11.31
CA LEU A 277 4.26 14.18 -11.52
C LEU A 277 3.32 14.30 -10.31
N LEU A 278 3.86 14.20 -9.09
CA LEU A 278 3.11 14.36 -7.84
C LEU A 278 2.41 15.72 -7.74
N ILE A 279 3.03 16.78 -8.27
CA ILE A 279 2.49 18.15 -8.21
C ILE A 279 1.41 18.38 -9.28
N THR A 280 1.52 17.68 -10.41
CA THR A 280 0.62 17.88 -11.55
C THR A 280 -0.70 17.11 -11.46
N ASP A 281 -0.74 16.02 -10.69
CA ASP A 281 -1.94 15.21 -10.57
C ASP A 281 -2.91 15.77 -9.53
N THR A 282 -4.06 16.27 -10.00
CA THR A 282 -5.09 16.87 -9.16
C THR A 282 -6.12 15.86 -8.65
N GLN A 283 -6.06 14.60 -9.10
CA GLN A 283 -7.02 13.56 -8.74
C GLN A 283 -6.51 12.65 -7.64
N LEU A 284 -5.24 12.75 -7.24
CA LEU A 284 -4.65 11.94 -6.18
C LEU A 284 -4.26 12.81 -4.98
N GLN A 285 -4.29 12.22 -3.79
CA GLN A 285 -3.77 12.88 -2.59
C GLN A 285 -2.51 12.15 -2.13
N PHE A 286 -1.43 12.89 -1.90
CA PHE A 286 -0.18 12.33 -1.42
C PHE A 286 0.10 12.75 0.02
N ILE A 287 0.52 11.79 0.83
CA ILE A 287 1.14 12.03 2.13
C ILE A 287 2.48 11.30 2.10
N LEU A 288 3.57 12.06 2.13
CA LEU A 288 4.91 11.51 2.03
C LEU A 288 5.80 12.04 3.15
N THR A 289 6.77 11.22 3.56
CA THR A 289 7.88 11.66 4.40
C THR A 289 9.14 11.74 3.53
N SER A 290 9.97 12.75 3.79
CA SER A 290 11.22 12.96 3.07
C SER A 290 12.18 13.79 3.90
N HIS A 291 13.46 13.45 3.84
CA HIS A 291 14.55 14.34 4.29
C HIS A 291 15.25 15.02 3.11
N HIS A 292 14.88 14.70 1.86
CA HIS A 292 15.58 15.14 0.68
C HIS A 292 15.23 16.62 0.32
N PRO A 293 16.22 17.52 0.25
CA PRO A 293 15.97 18.95 0.03
C PRO A 293 15.18 19.26 -1.24
N TYR A 294 15.38 18.50 -2.32
CA TYR A 294 14.69 18.75 -3.58
C TYR A 294 13.17 18.52 -3.46
N VAL A 295 12.77 17.40 -2.85
CA VAL A 295 11.37 17.01 -2.65
C VAL A 295 10.68 18.05 -1.78
N ILE A 296 11.31 18.41 -0.66
CA ILE A 296 10.81 19.41 0.29
C ILE A 296 10.60 20.76 -0.42
N ASN A 297 11.58 21.24 -1.18
CA ASN A 297 11.51 22.56 -1.85
C ASN A 297 10.46 22.65 -2.97
N LYS A 298 10.09 21.50 -3.58
CA LYS A 298 9.07 21.42 -4.62
C LYS A 298 7.66 21.55 -4.04
N ILE A 299 7.43 21.10 -2.81
CA ILE A 299 6.14 21.15 -2.13
C ILE A 299 5.92 22.52 -1.48
N SER A 300 4.69 23.04 -1.54
CA SER A 300 4.33 24.30 -0.87
C SER A 300 4.47 24.18 0.65
N MET A 301 5.06 25.20 1.29
CA MET A 301 5.30 25.23 2.75
C MET A 301 4.02 25.11 3.59
N GLU A 302 2.85 25.41 3.02
CA GLU A 302 1.56 25.27 3.69
C GLU A 302 1.17 23.81 3.99
N TYR A 303 1.80 22.86 3.29
CA TYR A 303 1.59 21.42 3.46
C TYR A 303 2.68 20.75 4.28
N TRP A 304 3.72 21.49 4.68
CA TRP A 304 4.83 20.91 5.44
C TRP A 304 4.39 20.57 6.86
N LYS A 305 4.80 19.38 7.31
CA LYS A 305 4.66 18.94 8.70
C LYS A 305 5.98 18.39 9.19
N ILE A 306 6.37 18.75 10.42
CA ILE A 306 7.60 18.27 11.04
C ILE A 306 7.23 17.11 11.95
N VAL A 307 7.78 15.94 11.65
CA VAL A 307 7.66 14.75 12.48
C VAL A 307 8.90 14.69 13.38
N THR A 308 8.68 14.58 14.69
CA THR A 308 9.77 14.42 15.68
C THR A 308 9.50 13.20 16.54
N ARG A 309 10.56 12.54 17.00
CA ARG A 309 10.47 11.38 17.88
C ARG A 309 11.32 11.62 19.12
N LYS A 310 10.73 11.42 20.30
CA LYS A 310 11.45 11.42 21.58
C LYS A 310 11.12 10.15 22.35
N GLY A 311 12.07 9.20 22.38
CA GLY A 311 11.83 7.86 22.90
C GLY A 311 10.77 7.11 22.09
N GLY A 312 9.68 6.70 22.76
CA GLY A 312 8.53 6.01 22.14
C GLY A 312 7.42 6.94 21.63
N VAL A 313 7.57 8.26 21.78
CA VAL A 313 6.53 9.23 21.41
C VAL A 313 6.89 9.91 20.09
N VAL A 314 6.00 9.83 19.11
CA VAL A 314 6.09 10.56 17.84
C VAL A 314 5.12 11.74 17.90
N THR A 315 5.59 12.93 17.56
CA THR A 315 4.77 14.15 17.49
C THR A 315 4.89 14.80 16.13
N VAL A 316 3.77 15.34 15.64
CA VAL A 316 3.69 16.04 14.36
C VAL A 316 3.30 17.49 14.63
N LYS A 317 4.09 18.43 14.10
CA LYS A 317 3.85 19.86 14.24
C LYS A 317 3.59 20.49 12.88
N ASP A 318 2.61 21.39 12.81
CA ASP A 318 2.37 22.13 11.59
C ASP A 318 3.45 23.19 11.39
N MET A 319 3.87 23.40 10.15
CA MET A 319 4.88 24.43 9.86
C MET A 319 4.37 25.82 10.29
N LYS A 320 3.06 26.08 10.21
CA LYS A 320 2.49 27.38 10.63
C LYS A 320 2.80 27.77 12.09
N GLU A 321 3.16 26.81 12.93
CA GLU A 321 3.59 27.04 14.32
C GLU A 321 4.99 27.66 14.42
N PHE A 322 5.80 27.57 13.36
CA PHE A 322 7.14 28.11 13.27
C PHE A 322 7.11 29.38 12.41
N ASN A 323 7.63 30.49 12.94
CA ASN A 323 7.69 31.79 12.24
C ASN A 323 8.73 31.80 11.09
N LEU A 324 8.61 30.87 10.13
CA LEU A 324 9.53 30.77 9.02
C LEU A 324 9.33 31.90 8.00
N PRO A 325 10.40 32.35 7.32
CA PRO A 325 10.35 33.37 6.29
C PRO A 325 9.55 32.88 5.07
N LYS A 326 8.99 33.83 4.32
CA LYS A 326 8.21 33.54 3.10
C LYS A 326 9.04 32.93 1.96
N SER A 327 10.36 33.05 2.01
CA SER A 327 11.27 32.46 1.02
C SER A 327 11.49 30.99 1.31
N ARG A 328 11.17 30.11 0.36
CA ARG A 328 11.33 28.64 0.49
C ARG A 328 12.75 28.22 0.85
N HIS A 329 13.75 28.80 0.19
CA HIS A 329 15.15 28.49 0.47
C HIS A 329 15.55 28.91 1.89
N GLN A 330 15.12 30.09 2.34
CA GLN A 330 15.42 30.54 3.71
C GLN A 330 14.66 29.72 4.76
N ALA A 331 13.41 29.34 4.46
CA ALA A 331 12.61 28.47 5.30
C ALA A 331 13.25 27.08 5.43
N PHE A 332 13.75 26.50 4.34
CA PHE A 332 14.50 25.25 4.36
C PHE A 332 15.78 25.37 5.18
N MET A 333 16.57 26.43 4.99
CA MET A 333 17.78 26.66 5.78
C MET A 333 17.48 26.85 7.27
N GLN A 334 16.34 27.43 7.63
CA GLN A 334 15.91 27.48 9.02
C GLN A 334 15.40 26.12 9.52
N LEU A 335 14.64 25.38 8.71
CA LEU A 335 14.13 24.04 9.01
C LEU A 335 15.27 23.10 9.43
N ILE A 336 16.34 23.00 8.62
CA ILE A 336 17.49 22.11 8.92
C ILE A 336 18.26 22.52 10.18
N ASN A 337 18.06 23.77 10.64
CA ASN A 337 18.69 24.31 11.83
C ASN A 337 17.77 24.32 13.06
N LEU A 338 16.49 23.92 12.93
CA LEU A 338 15.60 23.76 14.07
C LEU A 338 16.08 22.59 14.93
N ASP A 339 16.10 22.78 16.25
CA ASP A 339 16.42 21.69 17.19
C ASP A 339 15.47 20.50 16.99
N ALA A 340 14.19 20.77 16.71
CA ALA A 340 13.19 19.75 16.38
C ALA A 340 13.56 18.89 15.15
N TYR A 341 14.22 19.48 14.15
CA TYR A 341 14.67 18.75 12.96
C TYR A 341 15.98 18.00 13.24
N ARG A 342 16.91 18.61 13.98
CA ARG A 342 18.20 18.00 14.37
C ARG A 342 18.02 16.82 15.33
N GLU A 343 17.12 16.94 16.31
CA GLU A 343 16.75 15.87 17.23
C GLU A 343 16.09 14.68 16.51
N GLY A 344 15.45 14.91 15.35
CA GLY A 344 14.90 13.84 14.51
C GLY A 344 15.93 13.07 13.68
N ILE A 345 17.08 13.68 13.38
CA ILE A 345 18.17 13.08 12.58
C ILE A 345 19.23 12.42 13.46
N ALA A 346 19.47 12.96 14.66
CA ALA A 346 20.38 12.37 15.63
C ALA A 346 19.72 11.17 16.32
N VAL A 347 19.79 10.00 15.68
CA VAL A 347 19.49 8.69 16.30
C VAL A 347 20.68 8.22 17.12
#